data_AF-A0A521YAZ9-F1
#
_entry.id   AF-A0A521YAZ9-F1
#
_cell.length_a   1.000
_cell.length_b   1.000
_cell.length_c   1.000
_cell.angle_alpha   90.00
_cell.angle_beta   90.00
_cell.angle_gamma   90.00
#
_symmetry.space_group_name_H-M   'P 1'
#
loop_
_entity.id
_entity.type
_entity.pdbx_description
1 polymer ?
#
loop_
_entity_poly.entity_id
_entity_poly.type
_entity_poly.pdbx_seq_one_letter_code
_entity_poly.pdbx_strand_id
1 'polypeptide(L)'
;MWDRLSLLVARLDRRSAAEDEDEQARLRRTTTTRIAAVVVAVSPIWIVTYLALGRPLSAALPGGYVLVTVGSFLWLARRRRLSAFPGIQITLFATLPVLLQWSLGGFERGSAVALWSFSAPMLALTVYGVRVAVRWFGIFAASITLLGLFDGVLRTTTAAPPMPLQVVFFVLNVVAPAATVMVLLIHFVRERDAANARTEHLLLQILPETIVARLKRGETRIADGHRDATVLFADIVDFTAFADA
;
A
#
# COMPACT_ATOMS: atom_id res chain seq x y z
N MET A 1 0.48 22.05 -3.44
CA MET A 1 1.48 21.16 -2.82
C MET A 1 1.40 19.75 -3.39
N TRP A 2 0.19 19.17 -3.48
CA TRP A 2 -0.10 17.88 -4.14
C TRP A 2 0.37 17.80 -5.60
N ASP A 3 0.19 18.85 -6.40
CA ASP A 3 0.63 18.84 -7.81
C ASP A 3 2.15 18.81 -8.00
N ARG A 4 2.91 19.40 -7.07
CA ARG A 4 4.39 19.39 -7.15
C ARG A 4 4.96 18.03 -6.75
N LEU A 5 4.33 17.37 -5.77
CA LEU A 5 4.68 16.01 -5.33
C LEU A 5 4.30 14.97 -6.39
N SER A 6 3.12 15.10 -7.02
CA SER A 6 2.71 14.24 -8.12
C SER A 6 3.60 14.43 -9.36
N LEU A 7 4.04 15.66 -9.67
CA LEU A 7 5.01 15.93 -10.73
C LEU A 7 6.40 15.36 -10.44
N LEU A 8 6.87 15.40 -9.19
CA LEU A 8 8.15 14.81 -8.80
C LEU A 8 8.12 13.27 -8.88
N VAL A 9 7.04 12.65 -8.39
CA VAL A 9 6.79 11.20 -8.53
C VAL A 9 6.64 10.82 -10.00
N ALA A 10 5.88 11.58 -10.80
CA ALA A 10 5.72 11.34 -12.24
C ALA A 10 7.02 11.53 -13.03
N ARG A 11 7.88 12.48 -12.63
CA ARG A 11 9.22 12.65 -13.23
C ARG A 11 10.16 11.49 -12.87
N LEU A 12 10.04 10.94 -11.66
CA LEU A 12 10.79 9.76 -11.23
C LEU A 12 10.29 8.48 -11.91
N ASP A 13 8.97 8.34 -12.13
CA ASP A 13 8.36 7.25 -12.90
C ASP A 13 8.71 7.32 -14.39
N ARG A 14 8.59 8.49 -15.05
CA ARG A 14 8.96 8.65 -16.46
C ARG A 14 10.45 8.44 -16.73
N ARG A 15 11.32 8.73 -15.76
CA ARG A 15 12.76 8.46 -15.87
C ARG A 15 13.14 7.02 -15.57
N SER A 16 12.24 6.18 -15.07
CA SER A 16 12.54 4.79 -14.71
C SER A 16 11.79 3.75 -15.50
N ALA A 17 10.82 4.12 -16.32
CA ALA A 17 10.14 3.22 -17.24
C ALA A 17 11.17 2.67 -18.24
N ALA A 18 11.82 1.56 -17.87
CA ALA A 18 12.32 0.61 -18.84
C ALA A 18 11.09 -0.05 -19.46
N GLU A 19 11.07 -0.20 -20.77
CA GLU A 19 9.91 -0.68 -21.54
C GLU A 19 9.48 -2.12 -21.21
N ASP A 20 10.17 -2.79 -20.28
CA ASP A 20 9.90 -4.14 -19.75
C ASP A 20 9.63 -4.20 -18.22
N GLU A 21 9.40 -3.06 -17.52
CA GLU A 21 9.02 -3.13 -16.10
C GLU A 21 7.62 -3.77 -15.94
N ASP A 22 7.59 -5.02 -15.43
CA ASP A 22 6.38 -5.72 -14.98
C ASP A 22 5.43 -4.72 -14.29
N GLU A 23 4.18 -4.65 -14.75
CA GLU A 23 3.13 -3.77 -14.21
C GLU A 23 3.06 -3.82 -12.66
N GLN A 24 3.27 -5.02 -12.11
CA GLN A 24 3.33 -5.26 -10.66
C GLN A 24 4.53 -4.58 -9.98
N ALA A 25 5.71 -4.59 -10.61
CA ALA A 25 6.90 -3.93 -10.07
C ALA A 25 6.72 -2.41 -10.04
N ARG A 26 6.08 -1.84 -11.08
CA ARG A 26 5.74 -0.41 -11.13
C ARG A 26 4.74 -0.02 -10.04
N LEU A 27 3.65 -0.78 -9.88
CA LEU A 27 2.66 -0.52 -8.83
C LEU A 27 3.25 -0.55 -7.41
N ARG A 28 4.11 -1.54 -7.13
CA ARG A 28 4.83 -1.67 -5.85
C ARG A 28 5.70 -0.44 -5.56
N ARG A 29 6.44 0.01 -6.57
CA ARG A 29 7.31 1.19 -6.50
C ARG A 29 6.49 2.44 -6.19
N THR A 30 5.50 2.71 -7.02
CA THR A 30 4.74 3.97 -6.97
C THR A 30 3.99 4.09 -5.65
N THR A 31 3.37 3.00 -5.18
CA THR A 31 2.64 2.97 -3.89
C THR A 31 3.58 3.24 -2.72
N THR A 32 4.68 2.49 -2.64
CA THR A 32 5.67 2.63 -1.56
C THR A 32 6.30 4.02 -1.55
N THR A 33 6.66 4.54 -2.73
CA THR A 33 7.30 5.85 -2.89
C THR A 33 6.37 6.98 -2.47
N ARG A 34 5.10 6.93 -2.85
CA ARG A 34 4.10 7.94 -2.46
C ARG A 34 3.89 7.98 -0.95
N ILE A 35 3.70 6.81 -0.32
CA ILE A 35 3.53 6.72 1.14
C ILE A 35 4.77 7.25 1.86
N ALA A 36 5.96 6.79 1.49
CA ALA A 36 7.21 7.23 2.10
C ALA A 36 7.45 8.74 1.94
N ALA A 37 7.10 9.32 0.79
CA ALA A 37 7.24 10.75 0.55
C ALA A 37 6.29 11.60 1.43
N VAL A 38 5.05 11.15 1.62
CA VAL A 38 4.11 11.80 2.55
C VAL A 38 4.65 11.75 3.96
N VAL A 39 5.12 10.59 4.43
CA VAL A 39 5.65 10.47 5.79
C VAL A 39 6.87 11.35 6.01
N VAL A 40 7.82 11.38 5.07
CA VAL A 40 8.97 12.30 5.13
C VAL A 40 8.53 13.76 5.25
N ALA A 41 7.45 14.18 4.56
CA ALA A 41 6.96 15.55 4.62
C ALA A 41 6.33 15.91 5.98
N VAL A 42 5.73 14.94 6.68
CA VAL A 42 5.06 15.18 7.96
C VAL A 42 6.01 14.94 9.16
N SER A 43 7.06 14.12 9.01
CA SER A 43 8.07 13.83 10.05
C SER A 43 8.68 15.05 10.77
N PRO A 44 8.92 16.21 10.13
CA PRO A 44 9.44 17.40 10.82
C PRO A 44 8.60 17.84 12.03
N ILE A 45 7.28 17.60 12.00
CA ILE A 45 6.38 17.92 13.12
C ILE A 45 6.86 17.22 14.40
N TRP A 46 7.16 15.92 14.33
CA TRP A 46 7.67 15.16 15.48
C TRP A 46 9.09 15.58 15.86
N ILE A 47 9.98 15.78 14.88
CA ILE A 47 11.39 16.15 15.14
C ILE A 47 11.45 17.45 15.92
N VAL A 48 10.78 18.50 15.43
CA VAL A 48 10.78 19.83 16.07
C VAL A 48 10.13 19.77 17.44
N THR A 49 9.00 19.07 17.56
CA THR A 49 8.28 18.95 18.85
C THR A 49 9.16 18.29 19.91
N TYR A 50 9.80 17.16 19.59
CA TYR A 50 10.63 16.45 20.56
C TYR A 50 11.93 17.19 20.90
N LEU A 51 12.52 17.93 19.96
CA LEU A 51 13.63 18.83 20.26
C LEU A 51 13.20 19.96 21.20
N ALA A 52 12.05 20.58 20.96
CA ALA A 52 11.49 21.63 21.82
C ALA A 52 11.17 21.13 23.23
N LEU A 53 10.82 19.85 23.38
CA LEU A 53 10.63 19.19 24.67
C LEU A 53 11.93 18.73 25.34
N GLY A 54 13.10 19.02 24.76
CA GLY A 54 14.40 18.61 25.30
C GLY A 54 14.68 17.11 25.18
N ARG A 55 14.07 16.41 24.20
CA ARG A 55 14.21 14.96 23.98
C ARG A 55 14.95 14.63 22.67
N PRO A 56 16.29 14.80 22.63
CA PRO A 56 17.06 14.58 21.40
C PRO A 56 17.02 13.13 20.93
N LEU A 57 17.01 12.14 21.84
CA LEU A 57 16.90 10.72 21.47
C LEU A 57 15.57 10.42 20.76
N SER A 58 14.45 10.91 21.28
CA SER A 58 13.13 10.72 20.65
C SER A 58 13.03 11.47 19.32
N ALA A 59 13.67 12.64 19.18
CA ALA A 59 13.74 13.38 17.92
C ALA A 59 14.62 12.68 16.86
N ALA A 60 15.69 12.03 17.28
CA ALA A 60 16.62 11.32 16.39
C ALA A 60 15.96 10.13 15.68
N LEU A 61 14.92 9.52 16.26
CA LEU A 61 14.22 8.37 15.66
C LEU A 61 13.45 8.75 14.38
N PRO A 62 12.52 9.73 14.37
CA PRO A 62 11.94 10.27 13.13
C PRO A 62 12.99 10.92 12.21
N GLY A 63 14.04 11.55 12.76
CA GLY A 63 15.15 12.09 11.96
C GLY A 63 15.87 11.00 11.17
N GLY A 64 16.19 9.89 11.82
CA GLY A 64 16.79 8.70 11.21
C GLY A 64 15.88 8.10 10.12
N TYR A 65 14.57 8.05 10.36
CA TYR A 65 13.61 7.65 9.32
C TYR A 65 13.74 8.52 8.06
N VAL A 66 13.77 9.85 8.22
CA VAL A 66 13.89 10.78 7.09
C VAL A 66 15.21 10.55 6.36
N LEU A 67 16.33 10.41 7.07
CA LEU A 67 17.65 10.19 6.47
C LEU A 67 17.72 8.88 5.68
N VAL A 68 17.25 7.77 6.26
CA VAL A 68 17.26 6.46 5.59
C VAL A 68 16.32 6.47 4.39
N THR A 69 15.14 7.08 4.51
CA THR A 69 14.16 7.14 3.40
C THR A 69 14.64 8.03 2.26
N VAL A 70 15.21 9.20 2.54
CA VAL A 70 15.84 10.06 1.52
C VAL A 70 17.03 9.35 0.87
N GLY A 71 17.89 8.69 1.66
CA GLY A 71 18.98 7.87 1.14
C GLY A 71 18.49 6.74 0.24
N SER A 72 17.38 6.09 0.62
CA SER A 72 16.73 5.04 -0.16
C SER A 72 16.16 5.57 -1.49
N PHE A 73 15.60 6.78 -1.50
CA PHE A 73 15.18 7.45 -2.74
C PHE A 73 16.36 7.79 -3.65
N LEU A 74 17.45 8.32 -3.11
CA LEU A 74 18.66 8.62 -3.88
C LEU A 74 19.29 7.33 -4.45
N TRP A 75 19.30 6.26 -3.66
CA TRP A 75 19.75 4.95 -4.12
C TRP A 75 18.88 4.40 -5.25
N LEU A 76 17.55 4.48 -5.11
CA LEU A 76 16.61 4.08 -6.15
C LEU A 76 16.80 4.89 -7.44
N ALA A 77 16.99 6.21 -7.32
CA ALA A 77 17.22 7.11 -8.45
C ALA A 77 18.52 6.77 -9.21
N ARG A 78 19.56 6.28 -8.53
CA ARG A 78 20.85 5.92 -9.14
C ARG A 78 20.89 4.50 -9.70
N ARG A 79 20.37 3.51 -8.96
CA ARG A 79 20.57 2.08 -9.26
C ARG A 79 19.41 1.45 -10.03
N ARG A 80 18.25 2.12 -10.11
CA ARG A 80 16.98 1.62 -10.70
C ARG A 80 16.53 0.22 -10.21
N ARG A 81 17.13 -0.31 -9.14
CA ARG A 81 16.77 -1.62 -8.56
C ARG A 81 15.75 -1.45 -7.45
N LEU A 82 14.60 -2.09 -7.63
CA LEU A 82 13.42 -1.95 -6.77
C LEU A 82 13.34 -2.97 -5.63
N SER A 83 14.08 -4.07 -5.71
CA SER A 83 13.82 -5.26 -4.87
C SER A 83 13.97 -5.01 -3.37
N ALA A 84 14.91 -4.14 -2.96
CA ALA A 84 15.17 -3.87 -1.55
C ALA A 84 14.35 -2.69 -0.97
N PHE A 85 13.86 -1.77 -1.80
CA PHE A 85 13.27 -0.51 -1.32
C PHE A 85 12.02 -0.72 -0.46
N PRO A 86 11.00 -1.51 -0.87
CA PRO A 86 9.83 -1.75 -0.03
C PRO A 86 10.16 -2.48 1.27
N GLY A 87 11.10 -3.43 1.24
CA GLY A 87 11.54 -4.16 2.43
C GLY A 87 12.15 -3.24 3.49
N ILE A 88 12.99 -2.29 3.06
CA ILE A 88 13.54 -1.25 3.96
C ILE A 88 12.42 -0.43 4.59
N GLN A 89 11.47 0.07 3.77
CA GLN A 89 10.38 0.91 4.26
C GLN A 89 9.46 0.18 5.24
N ILE A 90 9.08 -1.06 4.95
CA ILE A 90 8.27 -1.90 5.85
C ILE A 90 8.99 -2.13 7.17
N THR A 91 10.29 -2.42 7.14
CA THR A 91 11.09 -2.62 8.35
C THR A 91 11.17 -1.35 9.20
N LEU A 92 11.36 -0.19 8.56
CA LEU A 92 11.36 1.10 9.24
C LEU A 92 10.00 1.40 9.89
N PHE A 93 8.90 1.20 9.17
CA PHE A 93 7.55 1.37 9.73
C PHE A 93 7.29 0.41 10.89
N ALA A 94 7.75 -0.83 10.81
CA ALA A 94 7.53 -1.80 11.88
C ALA A 94 8.34 -1.49 13.16
N THR A 95 9.55 -0.93 13.02
CA THR A 95 10.49 -0.81 14.15
C THR A 95 10.57 0.59 14.75
N LEU A 96 10.65 1.64 13.94
CA LEU A 96 10.94 2.98 14.46
C LEU A 96 9.81 3.57 15.32
N PRO A 97 8.51 3.46 14.98
CA PRO A 97 7.45 3.94 15.85
C PRO A 97 7.40 3.20 17.19
N VAL A 98 7.74 1.91 17.21
CA VAL A 98 7.85 1.11 18.45
C VAL A 98 9.01 1.61 19.31
N LEU A 99 10.19 1.82 18.73
CA LEU A 99 11.33 2.39 19.44
C LEU A 99 11.05 3.81 19.93
N LEU A 100 10.30 4.59 19.15
CA LEU A 100 9.90 5.94 19.51
C LEU A 100 8.95 5.91 20.70
N GLN A 101 7.92 5.06 20.67
CA GLN A 101 7.01 4.84 21.80
C GLN A 101 7.77 4.46 23.08
N TRP A 102 8.72 3.53 22.94
CA TRP A 102 9.59 3.11 24.05
C TRP A 102 10.37 4.31 24.61
N SER A 103 11.03 5.09 23.74
CA SER A 103 11.80 6.27 24.14
C SER A 103 10.97 7.37 24.82
N LEU A 104 9.68 7.43 24.53
CA LEU A 104 8.78 8.44 25.08
C LEU A 104 8.22 8.07 26.45
N GLY A 105 8.37 6.81 26.86
CA GLY A 105 7.99 6.31 28.19
C GLY A 105 6.57 5.76 28.25
N GLY A 106 6.18 4.95 27.27
CA GLY A 106 4.89 4.22 27.28
C GLY A 106 3.78 4.90 26.49
N PHE A 107 2.60 4.26 26.43
CA PHE A 107 1.46 4.61 25.56
C PHE A 107 0.91 6.01 25.80
N GLU A 108 0.74 6.38 27.07
CA GLU A 108 0.20 7.68 27.48
C GLU A 108 1.13 8.82 27.03
N ARG A 109 2.41 8.72 27.39
CA ARG A 109 3.40 9.78 27.12
C ARG A 109 3.84 9.87 25.66
N GLY A 110 3.86 8.75 24.95
CA GLY A 110 4.12 8.71 23.52
C GLY A 110 2.86 8.81 22.66
N SER A 111 1.69 9.04 23.28
CA SER A 111 0.41 9.24 22.60
C SER A 111 0.07 8.17 21.55
N ALA A 112 0.34 6.90 21.88
CA ALA A 112 0.15 5.75 21.00
C ALA A 112 0.81 5.84 19.61
N VAL A 113 1.93 6.57 19.46
CA VAL A 113 2.69 6.67 18.20
C VAL A 113 3.09 5.31 17.60
N ALA A 114 3.20 4.25 18.41
CA ALA A 114 3.43 2.88 17.93
C ALA A 114 2.36 2.38 16.93
N LEU A 115 1.16 2.97 16.91
CA LEU A 115 0.11 2.62 15.93
C LEU A 115 0.55 2.84 14.48
N TRP A 116 1.47 3.75 14.22
CA TRP A 116 2.07 3.93 12.89
C TRP A 116 2.71 2.65 12.34
N SER A 117 3.15 1.75 13.21
CA SER A 117 3.72 0.45 12.80
C SER A 117 2.71 -0.48 12.14
N PHE A 118 1.40 -0.22 12.25
CA PHE A 118 0.39 -0.93 11.47
C PHE A 118 0.49 -0.66 9.96
N SER A 119 1.17 0.41 9.56
CA SER A 119 1.45 0.69 8.13
C SER A 119 2.33 -0.39 7.50
N ALA A 120 3.16 -1.09 8.30
CA ALA A 120 4.05 -2.15 7.82
C ALA A 120 3.28 -3.37 7.24
N PRO A 121 2.34 -4.02 7.96
CA PRO A 121 1.55 -5.11 7.38
C PRO A 121 0.67 -4.66 6.21
N MET A 122 0.17 -3.43 6.20
CA MET A 122 -0.60 -2.89 5.07
C MET A 122 0.26 -2.74 3.82
N LEU A 123 1.45 -2.17 3.94
CA LEU A 123 2.39 -2.05 2.84
C LEU A 123 2.93 -3.43 2.40
N ALA A 124 3.13 -4.36 3.33
CA ALA A 124 3.50 -5.73 3.02
C ALA A 124 2.38 -6.46 2.24
N LEU A 125 1.12 -6.19 2.54
CA LEU A 125 -0.02 -6.74 1.82
C LEU A 125 -0.03 -6.30 0.36
N THR A 126 0.23 -5.01 0.10
CA THR A 126 0.25 -4.47 -1.26
C THR A 126 1.47 -4.92 -2.05
N VAL A 127 2.61 -5.12 -1.39
CA VAL A 127 3.87 -5.42 -2.07
C VAL A 127 4.19 -6.90 -2.16
N TYR A 128 4.02 -7.66 -1.08
CA TYR A 128 4.48 -9.04 -0.95
C TYR A 128 3.33 -10.05 -0.76
N GLY A 129 2.08 -9.56 -0.70
CA GLY A 129 0.88 -10.37 -0.60
C GLY A 129 0.56 -10.84 0.82
N VAL A 130 -0.54 -11.60 0.92
CA VAL A 130 -1.21 -11.93 2.19
C VAL A 130 -0.31 -12.66 3.18
N ARG A 131 0.43 -13.68 2.73
CA ARG A 131 1.27 -14.51 3.64
C ARG A 131 2.33 -13.68 4.36
N VAL A 132 2.96 -12.74 3.66
CA VAL A 132 3.99 -11.86 4.23
C VAL A 132 3.35 -10.80 5.12
N ALA A 133 2.20 -10.25 4.72
CA ALA A 133 1.45 -9.31 5.54
C ALA A 133 1.04 -9.87 6.91
N VAL A 134 0.56 -11.13 6.96
CA VAL A 134 0.19 -11.80 8.22
C VAL A 134 1.39 -11.94 9.16
N ARG A 135 2.59 -12.23 8.63
CA ARG A 135 3.82 -12.28 9.44
C ARG A 135 4.15 -10.91 10.04
N TRP A 136 4.09 -9.84 9.23
CA TRP A 136 4.30 -8.48 9.72
C TRP A 136 3.22 -8.02 10.70
N PHE A 137 1.98 -8.47 10.53
CA PHE A 137 0.92 -8.21 11.49
C PHE A 137 1.21 -8.90 12.83
N GLY A 138 1.72 -10.14 12.82
CA GLY A 138 2.21 -10.83 14.01
C GLY A 138 3.33 -10.06 14.72
N ILE A 139 4.29 -9.52 13.97
CA ILE A 139 5.37 -8.67 14.52
C ILE A 139 4.78 -7.42 15.17
N PHE A 140 3.88 -6.72 14.47
CA PHE A 140 3.18 -5.54 15.01
C PHE A 140 2.42 -5.87 16.31
N ALA A 141 1.62 -6.92 16.33
CA ALA A 141 0.84 -7.33 17.49
C ALA A 141 1.74 -7.70 18.68
N ALA A 142 2.84 -8.43 18.41
CA ALA A 142 3.84 -8.74 19.42
C ALA A 142 4.51 -7.49 19.98
N SER A 143 4.87 -6.52 19.13
CA SER A 143 5.47 -5.24 19.56
C SER A 143 4.52 -4.41 20.42
N ILE A 144 3.24 -4.31 20.04
CA ILE A 144 2.23 -3.59 20.85
C ILE A 144 2.02 -4.28 22.20
N THR A 145 1.94 -5.61 22.20
CA THR A 145 1.80 -6.39 23.44
C THR A 145 3.01 -6.21 24.34
N LEU A 146 4.22 -6.29 23.79
CA LEU A 146 5.46 -6.07 24.53
C LEU A 146 5.51 -4.66 25.13
N LEU A 147 5.21 -3.63 24.34
CA LEU A 147 5.11 -2.26 24.85
C LEU A 147 4.11 -2.13 26.00
N GLY A 148 2.97 -2.83 25.92
CA GLY A 148 1.93 -2.80 26.96
C GLY A 148 2.37 -3.47 28.25
N LEU A 149 3.08 -4.59 28.16
CA LEU A 149 3.64 -5.29 29.32
C LEU A 149 4.69 -4.46 30.05
N PHE A 150 5.49 -3.68 29.32
CA PHE A 150 6.52 -2.81 29.88
C PHE A 150 6.05 -1.39 30.19
N ASP A 151 4.79 -1.05 29.91
CA ASP A 151 4.27 0.33 30.02
C ASP A 151 4.46 0.94 31.41
N GLY A 152 4.17 0.16 32.46
CA GLY A 152 4.32 0.60 33.85
C GLY A 152 5.76 0.99 34.21
N VAL A 153 6.76 0.27 33.69
CA VAL A 153 8.18 0.57 33.87
C VAL A 153 8.60 1.76 33.01
N LEU A 154 8.13 1.81 31.76
CA LEU A 154 8.47 2.89 30.83
C LEU A 154 7.96 4.24 31.31
N ARG A 155 6.78 4.26 31.95
CA ARG A 155 6.17 5.47 32.52
C ARG A 155 6.98 6.08 33.67
N THR A 156 8.02 5.44 34.20
CA THR A 156 8.89 6.08 35.21
C THR A 156 10.17 6.67 34.61
N THR A 157 10.47 6.40 33.35
CA THR A 157 11.77 6.75 32.73
C THR A 157 11.83 8.17 32.16
N THR A 158 10.68 8.73 31.75
CA THR A 158 10.61 10.08 31.17
C THR A 158 9.79 11.04 32.05
N ALA A 159 9.69 12.32 31.69
CA ALA A 159 8.67 13.20 32.26
C ALA A 159 7.35 13.08 31.47
N ALA A 160 6.22 13.50 32.00
CA ALA A 160 5.01 13.62 31.20
C ALA A 160 5.07 14.91 30.34
N PRO A 161 4.81 14.87 29.02
CA PRO A 161 4.64 16.08 28.23
C PRO A 161 3.33 16.82 28.60
N PRO A 162 3.15 18.10 28.21
CA PRO A 162 1.93 18.85 28.50
C PRO A 162 0.67 18.16 27.97
N MET A 163 -0.40 18.11 28.77
CA MET A 163 -1.64 17.42 28.43
C MET A 163 -2.24 17.84 27.08
N PRO A 164 -2.28 19.13 26.69
CA PRO A 164 -2.81 19.52 25.38
C PRO A 164 -2.02 18.89 24.22
N LEU A 165 -0.70 18.81 24.36
CA LEU A 165 0.17 18.22 23.34
C LEU A 165 -0.08 16.71 23.21
N GLN A 166 -0.24 16.01 24.35
CA GLN A 166 -0.56 14.58 24.35
C GLN A 166 -1.87 14.29 23.63
N VAL A 167 -2.92 15.07 23.90
CA VAL A 167 -4.24 14.88 23.27
C VAL A 167 -4.17 15.10 21.77
N VAL A 168 -3.52 16.18 21.32
CA VAL A 168 -3.34 16.48 19.88
C VAL A 168 -2.58 15.35 19.18
N PHE A 169 -1.46 14.89 19.76
CA PHE A 169 -0.68 13.80 19.19
C PHE A 169 -1.43 12.47 19.23
N PHE A 170 -2.24 12.23 20.25
CA PHE A 170 -3.06 11.02 20.34
C PHE A 170 -4.10 10.98 19.22
N VAL A 171 -4.86 12.06 19.03
CA VAL A 171 -5.82 12.18 17.93
C VAL A 171 -5.12 12.01 16.58
N LEU A 172 -3.97 12.66 16.39
CA LEU A 172 -3.17 12.52 15.17
C LEU A 172 -2.71 11.07 14.93
N ASN A 173 -2.19 10.40 15.96
CA ASN A 173 -1.68 9.03 15.88
C ASN A 173 -2.76 7.96 15.71
N VAL A 174 -4.03 8.29 15.99
CA VAL A 174 -5.17 7.42 15.66
C VAL A 174 -5.66 7.71 14.24
N VAL A 175 -5.91 8.98 13.93
CA VAL A 175 -6.54 9.39 12.66
C VAL A 175 -5.62 9.16 11.47
N ALA A 176 -4.33 9.48 11.57
CA ALA A 176 -3.44 9.43 10.41
C ALA A 176 -3.13 8.00 9.92
N PRO A 177 -2.82 7.01 10.80
CA PRO A 177 -2.74 5.61 10.38
C PRO A 177 -4.07 5.07 9.84
N ALA A 178 -5.19 5.39 10.49
CA ALA A 178 -6.52 4.98 10.01
C ALA A 178 -6.85 5.54 8.62
N ALA A 179 -6.52 6.80 8.37
CA ALA A 179 -6.68 7.43 7.06
C ALA A 179 -5.82 6.75 5.99
N THR A 180 -4.60 6.32 6.33
CA THR A 180 -3.73 5.57 5.41
C THR A 180 -4.37 4.25 5.00
N VAL A 181 -4.94 3.51 5.95
CA VAL A 181 -5.69 2.27 5.69
C VAL A 181 -6.92 2.55 4.82
N MET A 182 -7.69 3.60 5.13
CA MET A 182 -8.87 3.99 4.36
C MET A 182 -8.50 4.32 2.90
N VAL A 183 -7.46 5.12 2.68
CA VAL A 183 -7.00 5.48 1.33
C VAL A 183 -6.55 4.24 0.55
N LEU A 184 -5.81 3.32 1.19
CA LEU A 184 -5.41 2.05 0.57
C LEU A 184 -6.63 1.20 0.19
N LEU A 185 -7.59 1.04 1.10
CA LEU A 185 -8.82 0.29 0.84
C LEU A 185 -9.64 0.90 -0.30
N ILE A 186 -9.82 2.23 -0.30
CA ILE A 186 -10.52 2.93 -1.40
C ILE A 186 -9.81 2.67 -2.73
N HIS A 187 -8.48 2.72 -2.75
CA HIS A 187 -7.69 2.45 -3.94
C HIS A 187 -7.91 1.02 -4.45
N PHE A 188 -7.81 0.03 -3.55
CA PHE A 188 -8.05 -1.38 -3.90
C PHE A 188 -9.47 -1.64 -4.40
N VAL A 189 -10.49 -1.06 -3.75
CA VAL A 189 -11.89 -1.21 -4.17
C VAL A 189 -12.07 -0.64 -5.57
N ARG A 190 -11.54 0.56 -5.84
CA ARG A 190 -11.63 1.18 -7.18
C ARG A 190 -10.92 0.38 -8.26
N GLU A 191 -9.73 -0.16 -7.98
CA GLU A 191 -9.01 -1.01 -8.94
C GLU A 191 -9.76 -2.30 -9.24
N ARG A 192 -10.30 -2.94 -8.19
CA ARG A 192 -11.15 -4.13 -8.34
C ARG A 192 -12.38 -3.85 -9.19
N ASP A 193 -13.08 -2.75 -8.92
CA ASP A 193 -14.31 -2.41 -9.62
C ASP A 193 -14.03 -2.07 -11.10
N ALA A 194 -12.92 -1.37 -11.38
CA ALA A 194 -12.48 -1.10 -12.76
C ALA A 194 -12.08 -2.37 -13.52
N ALA A 195 -11.37 -3.30 -12.85
CA ALA A 195 -11.02 -4.59 -13.44
C ALA A 195 -12.28 -5.41 -13.78
N ASN A 196 -13.25 -5.46 -12.86
CA ASN A 196 -14.53 -6.15 -13.07
C ASN A 196 -15.30 -5.54 -14.25
N ALA A 197 -15.40 -4.21 -14.33
CA ALA A 197 -16.06 -3.53 -15.44
C ALA A 197 -15.38 -3.84 -16.79
N ARG A 198 -14.04 -3.92 -16.82
CA ARG A 198 -13.29 -4.27 -18.03
C ARG A 198 -13.55 -5.71 -18.47
N THR A 199 -13.55 -6.65 -17.54
CA THR A 199 -13.88 -8.05 -17.82
C THR A 199 -15.31 -8.18 -18.35
N GLU A 200 -16.27 -7.48 -17.75
CA GLU A 200 -17.66 -7.47 -18.20
C GLU A 200 -17.82 -6.88 -19.60
N HIS A 201 -17.15 -5.77 -19.89
CA HIS A 201 -17.17 -5.17 -21.22
C HIS A 201 -16.61 -6.11 -22.30
N LEU A 202 -15.48 -6.78 -22.02
CA LEU A 202 -14.88 -7.74 -22.96
C LEU A 202 -15.76 -8.97 -23.18
N LEU A 203 -16.41 -9.47 -22.13
CA LEU A 203 -17.36 -10.59 -22.25
C LEU A 203 -18.55 -10.22 -23.14
N LEU A 204 -19.08 -8.99 -23.00
CA LEU A 204 -20.20 -8.51 -23.80
C LEU A 204 -19.84 -8.19 -25.26
N GLN A 205 -18.55 -7.98 -25.57
CA GLN A 205 -18.09 -7.85 -26.96
C GLN A 205 -18.09 -9.18 -27.72
N ILE A 206 -17.99 -10.32 -27.02
CA ILE A 206 -17.89 -11.66 -27.62
C ILE A 206 -19.21 -12.43 -27.49
N LEU A 207 -19.94 -12.21 -26.39
CA LEU A 207 -21.14 -12.96 -26.04
C LEU A 207 -22.35 -12.03 -25.83
N PRO A 208 -23.56 -12.42 -26.28
CA PRO A 208 -24.78 -11.72 -25.94
C PRO A 208 -25.00 -11.62 -24.43
N GLU A 209 -25.64 -10.54 -23.99
CA GLU A 209 -25.90 -10.25 -22.56
C GLU A 209 -26.63 -11.39 -21.84
N THR A 210 -27.53 -12.08 -22.55
CA THR A 210 -28.27 -13.25 -22.05
C THR A 210 -27.35 -14.42 -21.69
N ILE A 211 -26.28 -14.64 -22.45
CA ILE A 211 -25.30 -15.70 -22.24
C ILE A 211 -24.36 -15.35 -21.08
N VAL A 212 -23.94 -14.09 -20.96
CA VAL A 212 -23.11 -13.61 -19.85
C VAL A 212 -23.85 -13.74 -18.51
N ALA A 213 -25.14 -13.39 -18.46
CA ALA A 213 -25.96 -13.54 -17.25
C ALA A 213 -26.14 -15.01 -16.83
N ARG A 214 -26.24 -15.93 -17.79
CA ARG A 214 -26.28 -17.38 -17.56
C ARG A 214 -24.95 -17.91 -17.00
N LEU A 215 -23.83 -17.54 -17.60
CA LEU A 215 -22.49 -17.89 -17.13
C LEU A 215 -22.19 -17.38 -15.71
N LYS A 216 -22.55 -16.12 -15.40
CA LYS A 216 -22.38 -15.54 -14.06
C LYS A 216 -23.17 -16.30 -12.96
N ARG A 217 -24.23 -17.03 -13.33
CA ARG A 217 -25.01 -17.89 -12.42
C ARG A 217 -24.44 -19.30 -12.26
N GLY A 218 -23.31 -19.61 -12.90
CA GLY A 218 -22.65 -20.92 -12.82
C GLY A 218 -23.13 -21.95 -13.84
N GLU A 219 -23.89 -21.54 -14.86
CA GLU A 219 -24.34 -22.45 -15.92
C GLU A 219 -23.17 -22.80 -16.86
N THR A 220 -22.78 -24.07 -16.90
CA THR A 220 -21.62 -24.55 -17.67
C THR A 220 -21.95 -25.07 -19.06
N ARG A 221 -23.23 -25.36 -19.35
CA ARG A 221 -23.71 -25.83 -20.66
C ARG A 221 -24.69 -24.82 -21.25
N ILE A 222 -24.19 -23.99 -22.14
CA ILE A 222 -24.94 -22.86 -22.74
C ILE A 222 -25.47 -23.17 -24.14
N ALA A 223 -25.30 -24.41 -24.60
CA ALA A 223 -25.81 -24.83 -25.90
C ALA A 223 -27.32 -25.07 -25.80
N ASP A 224 -28.11 -24.11 -26.29
CA ASP A 224 -29.54 -24.28 -26.42
C ASP A 224 -29.85 -25.16 -27.65
N GLY A 225 -30.71 -26.16 -27.48
CA GLY A 225 -31.13 -27.04 -28.57
C GLY A 225 -32.36 -26.48 -29.27
N HIS A 226 -32.28 -26.30 -30.60
CA HIS A 226 -33.42 -25.90 -31.42
C HIS A 226 -33.91 -27.07 -32.28
N ARG A 227 -35.07 -27.63 -31.94
CA ARG A 227 -35.64 -28.81 -32.63
C ARG A 227 -36.09 -28.53 -34.07
N ASP A 228 -36.43 -27.27 -34.35
CA ASP A 228 -36.91 -26.84 -35.68
C ASP A 228 -35.78 -26.34 -36.58
N ALA A 229 -34.52 -26.37 -36.12
CA ALA A 229 -33.35 -25.99 -36.88
C ALA A 229 -32.47 -27.22 -37.14
N THR A 230 -32.08 -27.43 -38.40
CA THR A 230 -31.13 -28.48 -38.79
C THR A 230 -29.83 -27.83 -39.26
N VAL A 231 -28.68 -28.40 -38.89
CA VAL A 231 -27.37 -27.95 -39.39
C VAL A 231 -27.11 -28.63 -40.73
N LEU A 232 -27.14 -27.86 -41.82
CA LEU A 232 -26.77 -28.31 -43.16
C LEU A 232 -25.26 -28.10 -43.35
N PHE A 233 -24.50 -29.18 -43.50
CA PHE A 233 -23.12 -29.12 -43.96
C PHE A 233 -23.12 -29.26 -45.48
N ALA A 234 -22.73 -28.20 -46.17
CA ALA A 234 -22.55 -28.18 -47.62
C ALA A 234 -21.10 -27.78 -47.94
N ASP A 235 -20.44 -28.57 -48.77
CA ASP A 235 -19.12 -28.24 -49.33
C ASP A 235 -19.34 -27.51 -50.65
N ILE A 236 -18.81 -26.30 -50.78
CA ILE A 236 -18.95 -25.48 -51.98
C ILE A 236 -17.74 -25.75 -52.87
N VAL A 237 -17.98 -26.46 -53.98
CA VAL A 237 -16.98 -26.68 -55.02
C VAL A 237 -16.46 -25.33 -55.53
N ASP A 238 -15.15 -25.19 -55.67
CA ASP A 238 -14.39 -23.98 -56.09
C ASP A 238 -14.32 -22.81 -55.09
N PHE A 239 -14.74 -22.95 -53.83
CA PHE A 239 -14.62 -21.87 -52.83
C PHE A 239 -13.17 -21.43 -52.57
N THR A 240 -12.22 -22.36 -52.62
CA THR A 240 -10.78 -22.10 -52.46
C THR A 240 -10.19 -21.23 -53.57
N ALA A 241 -10.70 -21.32 -54.80
CA ALA A 241 -10.23 -20.49 -55.91
C ALA A 241 -10.72 -19.03 -55.82
N PHE A 242 -11.81 -18.78 -55.10
CA PHE A 242 -12.41 -17.45 -54.93
C PHE A 242 -11.84 -16.66 -53.73
N ALA A 243 -11.23 -17.35 -52.76
CA ALA A 243 -10.65 -16.74 -51.57
C ALA A 243 -9.19 -16.26 -51.75
N ASP A 244 -8.50 -16.75 -52.80
CA ASP A 244 -7.10 -16.45 -53.13
C ASP A 244 -6.93 -15.33 -54.19
N ALA A 245 -8.00 -14.61 -54.54
CA ALA A 245 -7.98 -13.47 -55.49
C ALA A 245 -8.19 -12.12 -54.77
#